data_AF-A0A0L7L5N9-F1
#
_entry.id   AF-A0A0L7L5N9-F1
#
_cell.length_a   1.000
_cell.length_b   1.000
_cell.length_c   1.000
_cell.angle_alpha   90.00
_cell.angle_beta   90.00
_cell.angle_gamma   90.00
#
_symmetry.space_group_name_H-M   'P 1'
#
loop_
_entity.id
_entity.type
_entity.pdbx_description
1 polymer ?
#
loop_
_entity_poly.entity_id
_entity_poly.type
_entity_poly.pdbx_seq_one_letter_code
_entity_poly.pdbx_strand_id
1 'polypeptide(L)' 'MKFKYTTSRHGGPIITVSGYRFCKSRTVGAKTHMKCSTHKGCRAIIHILDDMTIIKCHNVHNH' A
#
# COMPACT_ATOMS: atom_id res chain seq x y z
N MET A 1 -1.81 -1.59 15.52
CA MET A 1 -1.90 -0.94 14.18
C MET A 1 -3.02 -1.61 13.42
N LYS A 2 -4.00 -0.87 12.89
CA LYS A 2 -5.14 -1.43 12.14
C LYS A 2 -4.94 -1.20 10.65
N PHE A 3 -5.14 -2.25 9.87
CA PHE A 3 -5.12 -2.23 8.41
C PHE A 3 -6.52 -2.46 7.89
N LYS A 4 -6.90 -1.74 6.83
CA LYS A 4 -8.14 -2.01 6.10
C LYS A 4 -7.80 -2.31 4.66
N TYR A 5 -8.23 -3.47 4.18
CA TYR A 5 -8.12 -3.88 2.79
C TYR A 5 -9.41 -3.51 2.06
N THR A 6 -9.28 -2.79 0.95
CA THR A 6 -10.41 -2.44 0.08
C THR A 6 -9.99 -2.61 -1.37
N THR A 7 -10.94 -2.47 -2.28
CA THR A 7 -10.70 -2.43 -3.72
C THR A 7 -10.95 -1.01 -4.25
N SER A 8 -10.27 -0.66 -5.33
CA SER A 8 -10.56 0.55 -6.11
C SER A 8 -11.80 0.34 -6.96
N ARG A 9 -12.34 1.42 -7.53
CA ARG A 9 -13.45 1.35 -8.50
C ARG A 9 -13.15 0.41 -9.68
N HIS A 10 -11.88 0.28 -10.06
CA HIS A 10 -11.41 -0.58 -11.15
C HIS A 10 -10.88 -1.95 -10.65
N GLY A 11 -11.20 -2.35 -9.42
CA GLY A 11 -10.83 -3.65 -8.86
C GLY A 11 -9.39 -3.77 -8.34
N GLY A 12 -8.58 -2.71 -8.39
CA GLY A 12 -7.21 -2.74 -7.88
C GLY A 12 -7.17 -2.78 -6.34
N PRO A 13 -6.24 -3.53 -5.72
CA PRO A 13 -6.16 -3.61 -4.26
C PRO A 13 -5.71 -2.28 -3.64
N ILE A 14 -6.25 -1.97 -2.47
CA ILE A 14 -5.95 -0.78 -1.67
C ILE A 14 -5.78 -1.18 -0.22
N ILE A 15 -4.71 -0.70 0.42
CA ILE A 15 -4.49 -0.83 1.85
C ILE A 15 -4.64 0.56 2.48
N THR A 16 -5.44 0.66 3.52
CA THR A 16 -5.55 1.89 4.32
C THR A 16 -4.88 1.68 5.66
N VAL A 17 -3.97 2.60 6.02
CA VAL A 17 -3.19 2.58 7.25
C VAL A 17 -3.21 3.98 7.86
N SER A 18 -3.72 4.10 9.08
CA SER A 18 -3.80 5.39 9.80
C SER A 18 -4.42 6.52 8.95
N GLY A 19 -5.42 6.20 8.12
CA GLY A 19 -6.09 7.16 7.22
C GLY A 19 -5.44 7.34 5.84
N TYR A 20 -4.21 6.86 5.63
CA TYR A 20 -3.52 6.97 4.34
C TYR A 20 -3.80 5.76 3.46
N ARG A 21 -4.02 6.00 2.17
CA ARG A 21 -4.30 4.96 1.18
C ARG A 21 -3.01 4.58 0.46
N PHE A 22 -2.83 3.28 0.27
CA PHE A 22 -1.73 2.69 -0.47
C PHE A 22 -2.30 1.89 -1.65
N CYS A 23 -1.86 2.19 -2.85
CA CYS A 23 -2.30 1.54 -4.08
C CYS A 23 -1.16 0.75 -4.72
N LYS A 24 -1.50 -0.27 -5.51
CA LYS A 24 -0.51 -1.14 -6.17
C LYS A 24 0.35 -0.28 -7.10
N SER A 25 1.66 -0.34 -6.91
CA SER A 25 2.63 0.31 -7.78
C SER A 25 3.30 -0.68 -8.71
N ARG A 26 3.80 -1.81 -8.18
CA ARG A 26 4.41 -2.89 -8.97
C ARG A 26 4.46 -4.18 -8.15
N THR A 27 4.63 -5.30 -8.83
CA THR A 27 4.92 -6.60 -8.21
C THR A 27 6.33 -7.01 -8.63
N VAL A 28 7.13 -7.49 -7.67
CA VAL A 28 8.53 -7.91 -7.86
C VAL A 28 8.69 -9.26 -7.16
N GLY A 29 8.80 -10.33 -7.95
CA GLY A 29 8.71 -11.70 -7.43
C GLY A 29 7.40 -11.91 -6.67
N ALA A 30 7.47 -12.52 -5.48
CA ALA A 30 6.30 -12.76 -4.61
C ALA A 30 5.84 -11.52 -3.81
N LYS A 31 6.39 -10.32 -4.08
CA LYS A 31 6.13 -9.11 -3.29
C LYS A 31 5.40 -8.08 -4.12
N THR A 32 4.27 -7.61 -3.64
CA THR A 32 3.57 -6.46 -4.20
C THR A 32 3.91 -5.19 -3.42
N HIS A 33 4.44 -4.20 -4.14
CA HIS A 33 4.79 -2.88 -3.61
C HIS A 33 3.57 -1.96 -3.72
N MET A 34 3.12 -1.46 -2.58
CA MET A 34 2.00 -0.55 -2.45
C MET A 34 2.52 0.82 -2.03
N LYS A 35 2.30 1.85 -2.86
CA LYS A 35 2.75 3.22 -2.58
C LYS A 35 1.60 4.07 -2.08
N CYS A 36 1.91 5.06 -1.25
CA CYS A 36 0.94 6.08 -0.87
C CYS A 36 0.32 6.71 -2.13
N SER A 37 -1.00 6.70 -2.19
CA SER A 37 -1.77 7.30 -3.29
C SER A 37 -2.30 8.69 -2.97
N THR A 38 -2.11 9.17 -1.73
CA THR A 38 -2.54 10.50 -1.29
C THR A 38 -1.73 11.63 -1.95
N HIS A 39 -0.43 11.44 -2.18
CA HIS A 39 0.44 12.50 -2.74
C HIS A 39 1.48 11.93 -3.72
N LYS A 40 1.69 12.62 -4.85
CA LYS A 40 2.72 12.24 -5.83
C LYS A 40 4.13 12.46 -5.25
N GLY A 41 5.02 11.49 -5.42
CA GLY A 41 6.38 11.58 -4.85
C GLY A 41 6.46 11.28 -3.35
N CYS A 42 5.35 10.85 -2.72
CA CYS A 42 5.39 10.36 -1.36
C CYS A 42 6.29 9.11 -1.26
N ARG A 43 7.12 9.03 -0.21
CA ARG A 43 8.06 7.91 0.03
C ARG A 43 7.47 6.77 0.86
N ALA A 44 6.28 6.97 1.45
CA ALA A 44 5.61 5.93 2.22
C ALA A 44 5.28 4.72 1.33
N ILE A 45 5.62 3.53 1.83
CA ILE A 45 5.53 2.27 1.08
C ILE A 45 5.19 1.09 1.98
N ILE A 46 4.35 0.19 1.48
CA ILE A 46 4.02 -1.09 2.10
C ILE A 46 4.40 -2.19 1.11
N HIS A 47 5.02 -3.28 1.59
CA HIS A 47 5.19 -4.49 0.81
C HIS A 47 4.29 -5.58 1.38
N ILE A 48 3.55 -6.24 0.49
CA ILE A 48 2.71 -7.39 0.82
C ILE A 48 3.11 -8.61 0.01
N LEU A 49 2.75 -9.80 0.51
CA LEU A 49 2.73 -11.04 -0.25
C LEU A 49 1.36 -11.22 -0.95
N ASP A 50 1.24 -12.26 -1.76
CA ASP A 50 0.04 -12.55 -2.55
C ASP A 50 -1.17 -12.91 -1.67
N ASP A 51 -0.95 -13.42 -0.47
CA ASP A 51 -1.96 -13.69 0.57
C ASP A 51 -2.36 -12.44 1.37
N MET A 52 -1.97 -11.25 0.92
CA MET A 52 -2.16 -9.94 1.59
C MET A 52 -1.38 -9.76 2.90
N THR A 53 -0.46 -10.67 3.25
CA THR A 53 0.40 -10.54 4.43
C THR A 53 1.35 -9.36 4.26
N ILE A 54 1.35 -8.43 5.23
CA ILE A 54 2.24 -7.26 5.23
C ILE A 54 3.60 -7.68 5.77
N ILE A 55 4.64 -7.57 4.93
CA ILE A 55 6.02 -7.90 5.28
C ILE A 55 6.91 -6.67 5.49
N LYS A 56 6.43 -5.48 5.08
CA LYS A 56 7.10 -4.20 5.33
C LYS A 56 6.06 -3.08 5.37
N CYS A 57 6.16 -2.21 6.37
CA CYS A 57 5.36 -1.00 6.44
C CYS A 57 6.26 0.20 6.79
N HIS A 58 6.52 1.07 5.82
CA HIS A 58 7.15 2.36 6.02
C HIS A 58 6.10 3.45 5.87
N ASN A 59 5.44 3.79 6.97
CA ASN A 59 4.33 4.76 7.02
C ASN A 59 4.81 6.16 7.44
N VAL A 60 5.89 6.64 6.82
CA VAL A 60 6.42 7.99 7.03
C VAL A 60 6.16 8.79 5.76
N HIS A 61 5.33 9.83 5.90
CA HIS A 61 4.89 10.68 4.82
C HIS A 61 5.73 11.95 4.80
N ASN A 62 6.09 12.44 3.61
CA ASN A 62 6.86 13.67 3.40
C ASN A 62 5.98 14.80 2.83
N HIS A 63 4.74 14.90 3.33
CA HIS A 63 3.74 15.92 3.00
C HIS A 63 2.78 16.11 4.16
#